data_AF-A0A7J3DPD7-F1
#
_entry.id   AF-A0A7J3DPD7-F1
#
_cell.length_a   1.000
_cell.length_b   1.000
_cell.length_c   1.000
_cell.angle_alpha   90.00
_cell.angle_beta   90.00
_cell.angle_gamma   90.00
#
_symmetry.space_group_name_H-M   'P 1'
#
loop_
_entity.id
_entity.type
_entity.pdbx_description
1 polymer ?
#
loop_
_entity_poly.entity_id
_entity_poly.type
_entity_poly.pdbx_seq_one_letter_code
_entity_poly.pdbx_strand_id
1 'polypeptide(L)'
;MRKIFMKNKKKQVAISDFYLAAFLRAKGFRLLKVEWDKNNPHRAFFVFEDKEGRESLIENFLFGKAKIEPKSFISAIKELKQLLHSNL
;
A
#
# COMPACT_ATOMS: atom_id res chain seq x y z
N MET A 1 -7.04 37.50 15.04
CA MET A 1 -6.17 36.31 14.96
C MET A 1 -6.99 35.11 14.50
N ARG A 2 -6.83 34.64 13.26
CA ARG A 2 -7.48 33.40 12.79
C ARG A 2 -6.56 32.21 13.11
N LYS A 3 -7.02 31.29 13.96
CA LYS A 3 -6.37 29.99 14.17
C LYS A 3 -6.44 29.20 12.86
N ILE A 4 -5.32 29.06 12.18
CA ILE A 4 -5.16 28.16 11.04
C ILE A 4 -5.11 26.74 11.61
N PHE A 5 -6.20 25.99 11.48
CA PHE A 5 -6.16 24.54 11.63
C PHE A 5 -5.49 23.97 10.37
N MET A 6 -4.16 23.82 10.41
CA MET A 6 -3.43 23.02 9.44
C MET A 6 -3.85 21.56 9.63
N LYS A 7 -4.82 21.12 8.81
CA LYS A 7 -5.16 19.71 8.65
C LYS A 7 -3.92 19.05 8.05
N ASN A 8 -3.12 18.38 8.87
CA ASN A 8 -1.99 17.59 8.42
C ASN A 8 -2.54 16.50 7.48
N LYS A 9 -2.56 16.76 6.17
CA LYS A 9 -2.87 15.75 5.16
C LYS A 9 -1.75 14.74 5.25
N LYS A 10 -1.96 13.65 5.99
CA LYS A 10 -1.11 12.46 5.88
C LYS A 10 -1.01 12.13 4.39
N LYS A 11 0.20 12.23 3.82
CA LYS A 11 0.42 11.86 2.42
C LYS A 11 0.02 10.39 2.28
N GLN A 12 -0.68 10.06 1.21
CA GLN A 12 -1.13 8.71 0.89
C GLN A 12 -0.57 8.33 -0.47
N VAL A 13 -0.30 7.05 -0.65
CA VAL A 13 0.13 6.49 -1.93
C VAL A 13 -0.83 5.38 -2.33
N ALA A 14 -1.27 5.39 -3.59
CA ALA A 14 -2.10 4.34 -4.16
C ALA A 14 -1.25 3.42 -5.03
N ILE A 15 -1.32 2.11 -4.76
CA ILE A 15 -0.56 1.08 -5.50
C ILE A 15 -1.56 0.12 -6.13
N SER A 16 -1.48 -0.09 -7.44
CA SER A 16 -2.33 -1.07 -8.15
C SER A 16 -1.64 -2.40 -8.42
N ASP A 17 -0.30 -2.45 -8.35
CA ASP A 17 0.42 -3.71 -8.42
C ASP A 17 0.27 -4.50 -7.11
N PHE A 18 -0.31 -5.68 -7.21
CA PHE A 18 -0.63 -6.52 -6.06
C PHE A 18 0.61 -6.96 -5.26
N TYR A 19 1.69 -7.34 -5.93
CA TYR A 19 2.89 -7.84 -5.26
C TYR A 19 3.70 -6.70 -4.65
N LEU A 20 3.74 -5.53 -5.29
CA LEU A 20 4.31 -4.33 -4.71
C LEU A 20 3.51 -3.89 -3.47
N ALA A 21 2.18 -3.94 -3.50
CA ALA A 21 1.35 -3.66 -2.35
C ALA A 21 1.62 -4.64 -1.19
N ALA A 22 1.71 -5.94 -1.48
CA ALA A 22 2.06 -6.95 -0.48
C ALA A 22 3.47 -6.74 0.09
N PHE A 23 4.43 -6.32 -0.75
CA PHE A 23 5.79 -6.02 -0.33
C PHE A 23 5.82 -4.82 0.62
N LEU A 24 5.14 -3.73 0.28
CA LEU A 24 5.03 -2.56 1.15
C LEU A 24 4.32 -2.91 2.47
N ARG A 25 3.24 -3.71 2.41
CA ARG A 25 2.54 -4.18 3.60
C ARG A 25 3.47 -4.95 4.54
N ALA A 26 4.25 -5.90 4.00
CA ALA A 26 5.24 -6.65 4.75
C ALA A 26 6.43 -5.81 5.25
N LYS A 27 6.73 -4.67 4.59
CA LYS A 27 7.67 -3.63 5.06
C LYS A 27 7.06 -2.68 6.11
N GLY A 28 5.89 -3.03 6.64
CA GLY A 28 5.21 -2.27 7.69
C GLY A 28 4.64 -0.94 7.19
N PHE A 29 4.27 -0.83 5.90
CA PHE A 29 3.40 0.26 5.47
C PHE A 29 1.98 0.00 5.96
N ARG A 30 1.36 1.02 6.55
CA ARG A 30 -0.01 0.93 7.03
C ARG A 30 -0.96 1.04 5.84
N LEU A 31 -1.69 -0.03 5.56
CA LEU A 31 -2.81 0.02 4.62
C LEU A 31 -3.95 0.81 5.27
N LEU A 32 -4.44 1.82 4.56
CA LEU A 32 -5.54 2.68 4.99
C LEU A 32 -6.88 2.19 4.46
N LYS A 33 -6.90 1.79 3.17
CA LYS A 33 -8.09 1.29 2.48
C LYS A 33 -7.70 0.59 1.18
N VAL A 34 -8.66 -0.16 0.63
CA VAL A 34 -8.65 -0.65 -0.74
C VAL A 34 -9.74 0.11 -1.50
N GLU A 35 -9.40 0.69 -2.64
CA GLU A 35 -10.34 1.40 -3.50
C GLU A 35 -10.47 0.68 -4.83
N TRP A 36 -11.68 0.32 -5.23
CA TRP A 36 -11.96 -0.23 -6.55
C TRP A 36 -12.06 0.88 -7.60
N ASP A 37 -11.46 0.67 -8.76
CA ASP A 37 -11.56 1.59 -9.88
C ASP A 37 -13.00 1.57 -10.43
N LYS A 38 -13.65 2.74 -10.44
CA LYS A 38 -15.04 2.89 -10.90
C LYS A 38 -15.20 2.59 -12.39
N ASN A 39 -14.14 2.75 -13.17
CA ASN A 39 -14.15 2.53 -14.61
C ASN A 39 -13.61 1.14 -14.98
N ASN A 40 -13.00 0.42 -14.04
CA ASN A 40 -12.46 -0.92 -14.25
C ASN A 40 -12.67 -1.80 -13.00
N PRO A 41 -13.74 -2.62 -12.95
CA PRO A 41 -14.07 -3.42 -11.77
C PRO A 41 -13.03 -4.51 -11.46
N HIS A 42 -12.09 -4.79 -12.36
CA HIS A 42 -11.00 -5.73 -12.13
C HIS A 42 -9.75 -5.06 -11.55
N ARG A 43 -9.77 -3.75 -11.32
CA ARG A 43 -8.65 -2.98 -10.81
C ARG A 43 -8.96 -2.44 -9.42
N ALA A 44 -8.08 -2.75 -8.48
CA ALA A 44 -8.10 -2.19 -7.13
C ALA A 44 -6.81 -1.40 -6.87
N PHE A 45 -6.92 -0.41 -5.98
CA PHE A 45 -5.82 0.40 -5.49
C PHE A 45 -5.68 0.20 -3.98
N PHE A 46 -4.51 -0.25 -3.55
CA PHE A 46 -4.12 -0.35 -2.16
C PHE A 46 -3.57 1.00 -1.71
N VAL A 47 -4.28 1.67 -0.82
CA VAL A 47 -3.93 3.03 -0.36
C VAL A 47 -3.19 2.92 0.97
N PHE A 48 -1.91 3.30 0.97
CA PHE A 48 -1.05 3.27 2.15
C PHE A 48 -0.81 4.67 2.71
N GLU A 49 -0.55 4.74 4.02
CA GLU A 49 0.08 5.90 4.63
C GLU A 49 1.50 6.06 4.07
N ASP A 50 1.78 7.20 3.45
CA ASP A 50 3.10 7.50 2.90
C ASP A 50 4.09 7.77 4.03
N LYS A 51 5.31 7.24 3.87
CA LYS A 51 6.40 7.41 4.83
C LYS A 51 7.73 7.49 4.09
N GLU A 52 8.72 8.08 4.75
CA GLU A 52 10.08 8.16 4.23
C GLU A 52 10.63 6.78 3.83
N GLY A 53 11.45 6.76 2.78
CA GLY A 53 12.04 5.52 2.24
C GLY A 53 11.14 4.70 1.31
N ARG A 54 9.87 5.11 1.09
CA ARG A 54 8.97 4.46 0.13
C ARG A 54 9.57 4.33 -1.27
N GLU A 55 10.12 5.41 -1.81
CA GLU A 55 10.60 5.46 -3.18
C GLU A 55 11.76 4.49 -3.40
N SER A 56 12.74 4.47 -2.50
CA SER A 56 13.84 3.50 -2.52
C SER A 56 13.35 2.05 -2.40
N LEU A 57 12.31 1.80 -1.59
CA LEU A 57 11.74 0.45 -1.48
C LEU A 57 11.04 0.01 -2.78
N ILE A 58 10.27 0.90 -3.40
CA ILE A 58 9.62 0.64 -4.70
C ILE A 58 10.69 0.39 -5.77
N GLU A 59 11.70 1.25 -5.85
CA GLU A 59 12.81 1.11 -6.78
C GLU A 59 13.52 -0.24 -6.62
N ASN A 60 13.88 -0.60 -5.38
CA ASN A 60 14.52 -1.88 -5.10
C ASN A 60 13.63 -3.07 -5.50
N PHE A 61 12.31 -2.97 -5.33
CA PHE A 61 11.38 -4.02 -5.75
C PHE A 61 11.36 -4.15 -7.28
N LEU A 62 11.22 -3.04 -8.00
CA LEU A 62 11.14 -3.01 -9.46
C LEU A 62 12.44 -3.49 -10.13
N PHE A 63 13.60 -3.20 -9.54
CA PHE A 63 14.90 -3.63 -10.06
C PHE A 63 15.41 -4.97 -9.49
N GLY A 64 14.58 -5.73 -8.78
CA GLY A 64 14.95 -7.06 -8.26
C GLY A 64 16.00 -7.04 -7.15
N LYS A 65 16.18 -5.90 -6.47
CA LYS A 65 17.12 -5.71 -5.35
C LYS A 65 16.46 -5.81 -3.97
N ALA A 66 15.14 -5.92 -3.92
CA ALA A 66 14.38 -6.00 -2.68
C ALA A 66 14.72 -7.25 -1.86
N LYS A 67 14.95 -7.06 -0.56
CA LYS A 67 15.09 -8.14 0.43
C LYS A 67 13.86 -8.15 1.34
N ILE A 68 13.31 -9.33 1.61
CA ILE A 68 12.13 -9.48 2.46
C ILE A 68 12.17 -10.84 3.17
N GLU A 69 11.63 -10.89 4.38
CA GLU A 69 11.44 -12.15 5.09
C GLU A 69 10.24 -12.90 4.44
N PRO A 70 10.43 -14.15 3.97
CA PRO A 70 9.42 -14.85 3.18
C PRO A 70 8.06 -15.02 3.87
N LYS A 71 8.04 -15.35 5.17
CA LYS A 71 6.77 -15.56 5.90
C LYS A 71 5.96 -14.27 5.97
N SER A 72 6.62 -13.14 6.18
CA SER A 72 6.02 -11.80 6.23
C SER A 72 5.39 -11.44 4.88
N PHE A 73 6.09 -11.75 3.77
CA PHE A 73 5.57 -11.52 2.44
C PHE A 73 4.36 -12.40 2.12
N ILE A 74 4.45 -13.70 2.42
CA ILE A 74 3.34 -14.65 2.25
C ILE A 74 2.13 -14.24 3.10
N SER A 75 2.35 -13.80 4.34
CA SER A 75 1.30 -13.32 5.23
C SER A 75 0.62 -12.08 4.65
N ALA A 76 1.39 -11.11 4.15
CA ALA A 76 0.85 -9.92 3.50
C ALA A 76 0.05 -10.27 2.24
N ILE A 77 0.51 -11.22 1.42
CA ILE A 77 -0.23 -11.70 0.25
C ILE A 77 -1.59 -12.27 0.67
N LYS A 78 -1.63 -13.11 1.71
CA LYS A 78 -2.87 -13.70 2.21
C LYS A 78 -3.82 -12.63 2.76
N GLU A 79 -3.30 -11.69 3.54
CA GLU A 79 -4.06 -10.57 4.08
C GLU A 79 -4.68 -9.73 2.96
N LEU A 80 -3.88 -9.32 1.96
CA LEU A 80 -4.40 -8.48 0.87
C LEU A 80 -5.40 -9.23 -0.01
N LYS A 81 -5.20 -10.54 -0.25
CA LYS A 81 -6.20 -11.37 -0.93
C LYS A 81 -7.50 -11.41 -0.16
N GLN A 82 -7.44 -11.63 1.17
CA GLN A 82 -8.62 -11.60 2.01
C GLN A 82 -9.36 -10.28 1.85
N LEU A 83 -8.68 -9.13 1.91
CA LEU A 83 -9.30 -7.81 1.73
C LEU A 83 -9.97 -7.59 0.37
N LEU A 84 -9.45 -8.18 -0.72
CA LEU A 84 -10.10 -8.12 -2.03
C LEU A 84 -11.39 -8.96 -2.09
N HIS A 85 -11.45 -10.05 -1.33
CA HIS A 85 -12.61 -10.93 -1.29
C HIS A 85 -13.62 -10.56 -0.20
N SER A 86 -13.16 -9.96 0.89
CA SER A 86 -13.93 -9.64 2.09
C SER A 86 -14.56 -8.26 2.03
N ASN A 87 -15.01 -7.82 0.85
CA ASN A 87 -15.73 -6.56 0.72
C ASN A 87 -16.88 -6.50 1.75
N LEU A 88 -16.82 -5.47 2.60
CA LEU A 88 -17.99 -4.76 3.12
C LEU A 88 -18.99 -4.46 1.99
#